data_AF-A0AAW9RRF8-F1
#
_entry.id   AF-A0AAW9RRF8-F1
#
_cell.length_a   1.000
_cell.length_b   1.000
_cell.length_c   1.000
_cell.angle_alpha   90.00
_cell.angle_beta   90.00
_cell.angle_gamma   90.00
#
_symmetry.space_group_name_H-M   'P 1'
#
loop_
_entity.id
_entity.type
_entity.pdbx_description
1 polymer ?
#
loop_
_entity_poly.entity_id
_entity_poly.type
_entity_poly.pdbx_seq_one_letter_code
_entity_poly.pdbx_strand_id
1 'polypeptide(L)'
;MKKISAAAINALKKALSTVYWYKSDLRSFLDHTITNKQILSYLDWNDYKRNICSRLVDLLVKNEEKTQNDLLKLVYELCNMNDFSHLKQLDDGTDKEKAAKESVAALRKLSKGHLEQLKEQEEVEERRNHVFKKQLEQSAVREKLEEIKTDFYALVSSSDAQKRGFQLEKLLKDLFNLFDLDSKASFRITGEQIDGMFTFENNDFLLEAKWHKDPVDISSLDAFSGKLSRRLENTLGLFISINGFSSDSIQAHSTGRRLMILMDGSDLMAVLEGRIDLIQLLVRKRRYAAQTGNIYLGIHEIMKGK
;
A
#
# COMPACT_ATOMS: atom_id res chain seq x y z
N MET A 1 -11.47 1.54 12.36
CA MET A 1 -12.52 0.97 11.48
C MET A 1 -13.42 0.05 12.29
N LYS A 2 -14.72 -0.03 11.95
CA LYS A 2 -15.65 -0.98 12.60
C LYS A 2 -15.29 -2.41 12.17
N LYS A 3 -15.42 -3.39 13.07
CA LYS A 3 -15.27 -4.81 12.73
C LYS A 3 -16.47 -5.30 11.91
N ILE A 4 -16.22 -6.19 10.96
CA ILE A 4 -17.31 -6.88 10.24
C ILE A 4 -18.11 -7.71 11.24
N SER A 5 -19.43 -7.59 11.20
CA SER A 5 -20.31 -8.32 12.13
C SER A 5 -20.21 -9.83 11.94
N ALA A 6 -20.43 -10.62 12.99
CA ALA A 6 -20.46 -12.09 12.90
C ALA A 6 -21.51 -12.59 11.88
N ALA A 7 -22.64 -11.89 11.77
CA ALA A 7 -23.65 -12.17 10.75
C ALA A 7 -23.10 -11.97 9.32
N ALA A 8 -22.36 -10.89 9.09
CA ALA A 8 -21.71 -10.64 7.79
C ALA A 8 -20.61 -11.67 7.49
N ILE A 9 -19.85 -12.14 8.49
CA ILE A 9 -18.86 -13.20 8.33
C ILE A 9 -19.53 -14.52 7.87
N ASN A 10 -20.65 -14.90 8.48
CA ASN A 10 -21.38 -16.09 8.07
C ASN A 10 -22.01 -15.94 6.67
N ALA A 11 -22.53 -14.74 6.35
CA ALA A 11 -23.02 -14.43 5.01
C ALA A 11 -21.91 -14.51 3.96
N LEU A 12 -20.69 -14.05 4.29
CA LEU A 12 -19.51 -14.13 3.43
C LEU A 12 -19.13 -15.59 3.15
N LYS A 13 -19.04 -16.44 4.18
CA LYS A 13 -18.79 -17.88 4.03
C LYS A 13 -19.83 -18.53 3.11
N LYS A 14 -21.10 -18.19 3.33
CA LYS A 14 -22.21 -18.72 2.53
C LYS A 14 -22.07 -18.28 1.07
N ALA A 15 -21.90 -16.99 0.80
CA ALA A 15 -21.74 -16.44 -0.54
C ALA A 15 -20.56 -17.08 -1.29
N LEU A 16 -19.37 -17.14 -0.67
CA LEU A 16 -18.20 -17.79 -1.27
C LEU A 16 -18.46 -19.24 -1.72
N SER A 17 -19.24 -19.98 -0.93
CA SER A 17 -19.55 -21.38 -1.22
C SER A 17 -20.60 -21.58 -2.33
N THR A 18 -21.37 -20.54 -2.67
CA THR A 18 -22.50 -20.61 -3.61
C THR A 18 -22.22 -19.93 -4.95
N VAL A 19 -21.38 -18.88 -4.99
CA VAL A 19 -21.14 -18.10 -6.23
C VAL A 19 -20.39 -18.87 -7.33
N TYR A 20 -19.57 -19.85 -6.96
CA TYR A 20 -18.89 -20.73 -7.91
C TYR A 20 -19.23 -22.20 -7.62
N TRP A 21 -19.57 -22.96 -8.65
CA TRP A 21 -19.78 -24.40 -8.51
C TRP A 21 -18.46 -25.16 -8.43
N TYR A 22 -17.60 -24.98 -9.43
CA TYR A 22 -16.31 -25.65 -9.56
C TYR A 22 -15.24 -25.01 -8.66
N LYS A 23 -14.38 -25.85 -8.07
CA LYS A 23 -13.27 -25.40 -7.22
C LYS A 23 -12.21 -24.61 -8.01
N SER A 24 -12.03 -24.90 -9.29
CA SER A 24 -11.12 -24.18 -10.19
C SER A 24 -11.47 -22.70 -10.29
N ASP A 25 -12.76 -22.41 -10.48
CA ASP A 25 -13.25 -21.04 -10.68
C ASP A 25 -13.17 -20.25 -9.37
N LEU A 26 -13.55 -20.91 -8.26
CA LEU A 26 -13.35 -20.35 -6.91
C LEU A 26 -11.88 -20.03 -6.66
N ARG A 27 -10.96 -20.96 -6.99
CA ARG A 27 -9.53 -20.76 -6.80
C ARG A 27 -9.01 -19.59 -7.63
N SER A 28 -9.41 -19.50 -8.90
CA SER A 28 -9.05 -18.40 -9.78
C SER A 28 -9.55 -17.05 -9.24
N PHE A 29 -10.81 -16.99 -8.80
CA PHE A 29 -11.38 -15.78 -8.19
C PHE A 29 -10.62 -15.35 -6.94
N LEU A 30 -10.33 -16.29 -6.03
CA LEU A 30 -9.57 -16.03 -4.81
C LEU A 30 -8.14 -15.57 -5.13
N ASP A 31 -7.53 -16.11 -6.18
CA ASP A 31 -6.22 -15.68 -6.64
C ASP A 31 -6.22 -14.32 -7.37
N HIS A 32 -7.35 -13.78 -7.81
CA HIS A 32 -7.38 -12.39 -8.30
C HIS A 32 -7.74 -11.40 -7.19
N THR A 33 -8.41 -11.88 -6.14
CA THR A 33 -8.94 -11.03 -5.08
C THR A 33 -7.98 -10.87 -3.90
N ILE A 34 -7.37 -11.98 -3.44
CA ILE A 34 -6.51 -11.98 -2.25
C ILE A 34 -5.10 -11.57 -2.60
N THR A 35 -4.63 -10.54 -1.91
CA THR A 35 -3.31 -9.95 -2.08
C THR A 35 -2.23 -10.82 -1.46
N ASN A 36 -2.46 -11.30 -0.23
CA ASN A 36 -1.53 -12.20 0.45
C ASN A 36 -1.70 -13.65 -0.01
N LYS A 37 -0.92 -14.04 -1.03
CA LYS A 37 -0.94 -15.39 -1.62
C LYS A 37 -0.59 -16.51 -0.66
N GLN A 38 0.18 -16.23 0.40
CA GLN A 38 0.56 -17.25 1.37
C GLN A 38 -0.66 -17.86 2.06
N ILE A 39 -1.73 -17.08 2.26
CA ILE A 39 -2.97 -17.54 2.88
C ILE A 39 -3.60 -18.69 2.08
N LEU A 40 -3.55 -18.62 0.75
CA LEU A 40 -4.12 -19.64 -0.14
C LEU A 40 -3.34 -20.96 -0.09
N SER A 41 -2.07 -20.92 0.33
CA SER A 41 -1.24 -22.13 0.46
C SER A 41 -1.62 -22.99 1.68
N TYR A 42 -2.29 -22.40 2.68
CA TYR A 42 -2.77 -23.11 3.87
C TYR A 42 -4.14 -23.79 3.66
N LEU A 43 -4.73 -23.70 2.47
CA LEU A 43 -6.00 -24.32 2.14
C LEU A 43 -5.78 -25.70 1.50
N ASP A 44 -6.48 -26.71 2.00
CA ASP A 44 -6.54 -28.01 1.34
C ASP A 44 -7.56 -27.98 0.20
N TRP A 45 -7.09 -27.89 -1.05
CA TRP A 45 -7.95 -27.86 -2.23
C TRP A 45 -8.62 -29.21 -2.54
N ASN A 46 -8.18 -30.30 -1.90
CA ASN A 46 -8.84 -31.60 -2.00
C ASN A 46 -10.08 -31.69 -1.11
N ASP A 47 -10.19 -30.86 -0.06
CA ASP A 47 -11.33 -30.81 0.86
C ASP A 47 -12.63 -30.29 0.19
N TYR A 48 -13.78 -30.46 0.84
CA TYR A 48 -15.06 -29.94 0.36
C TYR A 48 -15.03 -28.42 0.23
N LYS A 49 -15.60 -27.90 -0.87
CA LYS A 49 -15.64 -26.45 -1.17
C LYS A 49 -16.12 -25.60 0.02
N ARG A 50 -17.14 -26.08 0.75
CA ARG A 50 -17.67 -25.38 1.93
C ARG A 50 -16.63 -25.26 3.06
N ASN A 51 -15.84 -26.31 3.29
CA ASN A 51 -14.77 -26.30 4.26
C ASN A 51 -13.66 -25.36 3.83
N ILE A 52 -13.27 -25.38 2.55
CA ILE A 52 -12.29 -24.45 1.97
C ILE A 52 -12.73 -22.99 2.21
N CYS A 53 -13.96 -22.64 1.83
CA CYS A 53 -14.49 -21.29 2.02
C CYS A 53 -14.54 -20.89 3.50
N SER A 54 -15.02 -21.78 4.39
CA SER A 54 -15.05 -21.48 5.83
C SER A 54 -13.65 -21.27 6.37
N ARG A 55 -12.72 -22.18 6.06
CA ARG A 55 -11.34 -22.15 6.52
C ARG A 55 -10.63 -20.87 6.09
N LEU A 56 -10.83 -20.45 4.84
CA LEU A 56 -10.29 -19.19 4.33
C LEU A 56 -10.80 -18.01 5.15
N VAL A 57 -12.11 -17.88 5.32
CA VAL A 57 -12.69 -16.75 6.08
C VAL A 57 -12.22 -16.79 7.54
N ASP A 58 -12.11 -17.97 8.15
CA ASP A 58 -11.61 -18.13 9.52
C ASP A 58 -10.14 -17.71 9.65
N LEU A 59 -9.30 -17.99 8.65
CA LEU A 59 -7.91 -17.55 8.60
C LEU A 59 -7.78 -16.03 8.47
N LEU A 60 -8.63 -15.39 7.65
CA LEU A 60 -8.68 -13.94 7.49
C LEU A 60 -9.18 -13.26 8.78
N VAL A 61 -10.23 -13.78 9.41
CA VAL A 61 -10.77 -13.22 10.65
C VAL A 61 -9.77 -13.41 11.81
N LYS A 62 -9.10 -14.56 11.90
CA LYS A 62 -8.12 -14.82 12.97
C LYS A 62 -6.90 -13.90 12.88
N ASN A 63 -6.50 -13.51 11.67
CA ASN A 63 -5.36 -12.63 11.42
C ASN A 63 -5.82 -11.24 10.96
N GLU A 64 -6.91 -10.71 11.55
CA GLU A 64 -7.58 -9.48 11.09
C GLU A 64 -6.59 -8.31 10.94
N GLU A 65 -5.64 -8.14 11.87
CA GLU A 65 -4.63 -7.07 11.78
C GLU A 65 -3.86 -7.06 10.45
N LYS A 66 -3.51 -8.23 9.91
CA LYS A 66 -2.72 -8.36 8.68
C LYS A 66 -3.57 -8.58 7.43
N THR A 67 -4.83 -8.96 7.58
CA THR A 67 -5.66 -9.49 6.48
C THR A 67 -7.01 -8.81 6.35
N GLN A 68 -7.25 -7.75 7.14
CA GLN A 68 -8.46 -6.94 7.07
C GLN A 68 -8.72 -6.37 5.67
N ASN A 69 -7.68 -5.90 4.96
CA ASN A 69 -7.84 -5.42 3.59
C ASN A 69 -8.29 -6.53 2.63
N ASP A 70 -7.69 -7.72 2.71
CA ASP A 70 -8.08 -8.87 1.90
C ASP A 70 -9.51 -9.34 2.23
N LEU A 71 -9.89 -9.31 3.51
CA LEU A 71 -11.26 -9.63 3.95
C LEU A 71 -12.28 -8.63 3.41
N LEU A 72 -11.99 -7.32 3.49
CA LEU A 72 -12.85 -6.26 2.98
C LEU A 72 -12.96 -6.30 1.46
N LYS A 73 -11.84 -6.50 0.75
CA LYS A 73 -11.82 -6.65 -0.71
C LYS A 73 -12.64 -7.86 -1.16
N LEU A 74 -12.54 -8.98 -0.45
CA LEU A 74 -13.35 -10.17 -0.73
C LEU A 74 -14.85 -9.90 -0.57
N VAL A 75 -15.24 -9.17 0.47
CA VAL A 75 -16.65 -8.73 0.66
C VAL A 75 -17.08 -7.80 -0.46
N TYR A 76 -16.24 -6.84 -0.84
CA TYR A 76 -16.51 -5.88 -1.91
C TYR A 76 -16.73 -6.56 -3.26
N GLU A 77 -15.80 -7.41 -3.70
CA GLU A 77 -15.89 -8.13 -4.98
C GLU A 77 -17.15 -9.00 -5.07
N LEU A 78 -17.46 -9.75 -4.01
CA LEU A 78 -18.69 -10.55 -3.97
C LEU A 78 -19.94 -9.68 -3.99
N CYS A 79 -19.93 -8.55 -3.28
CA CYS A 79 -21.04 -7.61 -3.31
C CYS A 79 -21.20 -6.92 -4.67
N ASN A 80 -20.16 -6.80 -5.49
CA ASN A 80 -20.27 -6.23 -6.83
C ASN A 80 -20.63 -7.25 -7.92
N MET A 81 -20.60 -8.55 -7.61
CA MET A 81 -21.01 -9.60 -8.54
C MET A 81 -22.51 -9.56 -8.84
N ASN A 82 -22.88 -9.21 -10.07
CA ASN A 82 -24.29 -9.08 -10.49
C ASN A 82 -24.73 -10.15 -11.49
N ASP A 83 -23.78 -10.86 -12.11
CA ASP A 83 -24.06 -11.96 -13.03
C ASP A 83 -23.72 -13.30 -12.37
N PHE A 84 -24.64 -14.26 -12.52
CA PHE A 84 -24.52 -15.63 -12.03
C PHE A 84 -24.94 -16.64 -13.12
N SER A 85 -25.01 -16.19 -14.37
CA SER A 85 -25.48 -16.97 -15.52
C SER A 85 -24.66 -18.24 -15.77
N HIS A 86 -23.38 -18.26 -15.39
CA HIS A 86 -22.52 -19.45 -15.45
C HIS A 86 -23.06 -20.63 -14.65
N LEU A 87 -23.86 -20.40 -13.60
CA LEU A 87 -24.47 -21.46 -12.81
C LEU A 87 -25.67 -22.12 -13.52
N LYS A 88 -26.32 -21.42 -14.47
CA LYS A 88 -27.48 -21.96 -15.20
C LYS A 88 -27.16 -23.15 -16.09
N GLN A 89 -25.90 -23.29 -16.49
CA GLN A 89 -25.44 -24.37 -17.38
C GLN A 89 -25.28 -25.72 -16.66
N LEU A 90 -25.48 -25.74 -15.33
CA LEU A 90 -25.38 -26.93 -14.49
C LEU A 90 -26.76 -27.57 -14.29
N ASP A 91 -26.77 -28.84 -13.86
CA ASP A 91 -27.99 -29.47 -13.34
C ASP A 91 -28.55 -28.64 -12.18
N ASP A 92 -29.87 -28.46 -12.11
CA ASP A 92 -30.53 -27.55 -11.15
C ASP A 92 -29.93 -26.13 -11.15
N GLY A 93 -29.42 -25.69 -12.29
CA GLY A 93 -28.68 -24.44 -12.43
C GLY A 93 -29.47 -23.21 -12.04
N THR A 94 -30.80 -23.24 -12.26
CA THR A 94 -31.72 -22.17 -11.82
C THR A 94 -31.76 -22.02 -10.31
N ASP A 95 -31.77 -23.13 -9.57
CA ASP A 95 -31.78 -23.12 -8.11
C ASP A 95 -30.41 -22.69 -7.56
N LYS A 96 -29.32 -23.12 -8.21
CA LYS A 96 -27.96 -22.69 -7.86
C LYS A 96 -27.77 -21.19 -8.07
N GLU A 97 -28.24 -20.66 -9.20
CA GLU A 97 -28.22 -19.22 -9.49
C GLU A 97 -29.04 -18.43 -8.46
N LYS A 98 -30.25 -18.90 -8.14
CA LYS A 98 -31.11 -18.28 -7.12
C LYS A 98 -30.41 -18.26 -5.76
N ALA A 99 -29.84 -19.38 -5.33
CA ALA A 99 -29.12 -19.48 -4.06
C ALA A 99 -27.89 -18.54 -4.01
N ALA A 100 -27.14 -18.41 -5.12
CA ALA A 100 -26.04 -17.46 -5.23
C ALA A 100 -26.53 -16.01 -5.07
N LYS A 101 -27.56 -15.61 -5.84
CA LYS A 101 -28.18 -14.28 -5.75
C LYS A 101 -28.65 -13.94 -4.34
N GLU A 102 -29.36 -14.85 -3.69
CA GLU A 102 -29.85 -14.66 -2.31
C GLU A 102 -28.70 -14.52 -1.30
N SER A 103 -27.66 -15.34 -1.42
CA SER A 103 -26.50 -15.28 -0.53
C SER A 103 -25.70 -13.98 -0.66
N VAL A 104 -25.52 -13.48 -1.89
CA VAL A 104 -24.84 -12.20 -2.15
C VAL A 104 -25.71 -11.02 -1.71
N ALA A 105 -27.02 -11.06 -1.94
CA ALA A 105 -27.94 -10.03 -1.45
C ALA A 105 -27.94 -9.93 0.09
N ALA A 106 -27.88 -11.07 0.79
CA ALA A 106 -27.75 -11.09 2.25
C ALA A 106 -26.42 -10.46 2.70
N LEU A 107 -25.31 -10.79 2.03
CA LEU A 107 -24.01 -10.19 2.31
C LEU A 107 -24.02 -8.66 2.09
N ARG A 108 -24.57 -8.18 0.96
CA ARG A 108 -24.72 -6.74 0.67
C ARG A 108 -25.46 -6.00 1.78
N LYS A 109 -26.60 -6.55 2.24
CA LYS A 109 -27.41 -5.93 3.29
C LYS A 109 -26.63 -5.78 4.60
N LEU A 110 -25.84 -6.79 4.95
CA LEU A 110 -25.07 -6.83 6.20
C LEU A 110 -23.75 -6.03 6.14
N SER A 111 -23.24 -5.77 4.94
CA SER A 111 -21.96 -5.09 4.71
C SER A 111 -22.09 -3.65 4.20
N LYS A 112 -23.32 -3.13 4.04
CA LYS A 112 -23.60 -1.83 3.40
C LYS A 112 -22.73 -0.68 3.90
N GLY A 113 -22.61 -0.48 5.21
CA GLY A 113 -21.81 0.62 5.77
C GLY A 113 -20.30 0.47 5.53
N HIS A 114 -19.78 -0.75 5.36
CA HIS A 114 -18.38 -0.96 4.98
C HIS A 114 -18.16 -0.69 3.49
N LEU A 115 -19.13 -1.06 2.65
CA LEU A 115 -19.08 -0.79 1.20
C LEU A 115 -19.14 0.71 0.90
N GLU A 116 -19.98 1.47 1.60
CA GLU A 116 -20.06 2.92 1.48
C GLU A 116 -18.72 3.59 1.83
N GLN A 117 -18.08 3.18 2.94
CA GLN A 117 -16.78 3.71 3.35
C GLN A 117 -15.67 3.41 2.34
N LEU A 118 -15.64 2.20 1.76
CA LEU A 118 -14.66 1.83 0.74
C LEU A 118 -14.86 2.66 -0.53
N LYS A 119 -16.12 2.80 -0.97
CA LYS A 119 -16.46 3.58 -2.16
C LYS A 119 -16.14 5.06 -2.00
N GLU A 120 -16.44 5.66 -0.86
CA GLU A 120 -16.06 7.04 -0.56
C GLU A 120 -14.55 7.25 -0.60
N GLN A 121 -13.76 6.28 -0.11
CA GLN A 121 -12.30 6.34 -0.18
C GLN A 121 -11.79 6.26 -1.62
N GLU A 122 -12.33 5.34 -2.43
CA GLU A 122 -12.01 5.23 -3.86
C GLU A 122 -12.36 6.52 -4.60
N GLU A 123 -13.56 7.08 -4.40
CA GLU A 123 -14.00 8.32 -5.06
C GLU A 123 -13.12 9.53 -4.68
N VAL A 124 -12.70 9.62 -3.41
CA VAL A 124 -11.77 10.67 -2.95
C VAL A 124 -10.40 10.52 -3.63
N GLU A 125 -9.92 9.29 -3.76
CA GLU A 125 -8.65 8.97 -4.39
C GLU A 125 -8.67 9.22 -5.89
N GLU A 126 -9.73 8.83 -6.59
CA GLU A 126 -9.96 9.12 -8.00
C GLU A 126 -10.03 10.63 -8.24
N ARG A 127 -10.75 11.37 -7.39
CA ARG A 127 -10.83 12.84 -7.48
C ARG A 127 -9.45 13.47 -7.32
N ARG A 128 -8.65 13.01 -6.35
CA ARG A 128 -7.27 13.48 -6.16
C ARG A 128 -6.40 13.19 -7.37
N ASN A 129 -6.48 11.97 -7.91
CA ASN A 129 -5.74 11.59 -9.12
C ASN A 129 -6.15 12.42 -10.34
N HIS A 130 -7.44 12.73 -10.48
CA HIS A 130 -7.93 13.58 -11.55
C HIS A 130 -7.44 15.03 -11.40
N VAL A 131 -7.48 15.57 -10.19
CA VAL A 131 -6.93 16.91 -9.90
C VAL A 131 -5.43 16.95 -10.17
N PHE A 132 -4.69 15.95 -9.72
CA PHE A 132 -3.24 15.84 -9.96
C PHE A 132 -2.92 15.77 -11.46
N LYS A 133 -3.62 14.94 -12.23
CA LYS A 133 -3.44 14.89 -13.69
C LYS A 133 -3.68 16.25 -14.34
N LYS A 134 -4.74 16.96 -13.93
CA LYS A 134 -5.04 18.31 -14.42
C LYS A 134 -3.98 19.33 -13.98
N GLN A 135 -3.38 19.17 -12.80
CA GLN A 135 -2.25 20.01 -12.35
C GLN A 135 -0.97 19.71 -13.12
N LEU A 136 -0.68 18.45 -13.44
CA LEU A 136 0.43 18.08 -14.33
C LEU A 136 0.25 18.59 -15.77
N GLU A 137 -1.00 18.80 -16.21
CA GLU A 137 -1.27 19.47 -17.49
C GLU A 137 -0.96 20.98 -17.45
N GLN A 138 -0.81 21.57 -16.25
CA GLN A 138 -0.30 22.94 -16.11
C GLN A 138 1.20 22.97 -16.41
N SER A 139 1.62 23.92 -17.25
CA SER A 139 2.99 23.97 -17.77
C SER A 139 4.04 24.08 -16.66
N ALA A 140 3.81 24.90 -15.63
CA ALA A 140 4.82 25.20 -14.60
C ALA A 140 5.19 23.99 -13.72
N VAL A 141 4.22 23.21 -13.24
CA VAL A 141 4.49 22.03 -12.40
C VAL A 141 5.21 20.96 -13.22
N ARG A 142 4.75 20.74 -14.46
CA ARG A 142 5.36 19.79 -15.37
C ARG A 142 6.79 20.19 -15.73
N GLU A 143 7.02 21.45 -16.07
CA GLU A 143 8.36 21.97 -16.37
C GLU A 143 9.30 21.77 -15.19
N LYS A 144 8.82 22.04 -13.96
CA LYS A 144 9.64 21.83 -12.76
C LYS A 144 9.94 20.35 -12.49
N LEU A 145 8.97 19.45 -12.69
CA LEU A 145 9.22 18.01 -12.58
C LEU A 145 10.23 17.53 -13.64
N GLU A 146 10.13 18.01 -14.87
CA GLU A 146 11.08 17.68 -15.94
C GLU A 146 12.50 18.20 -15.65
N GLU A 147 12.63 19.39 -15.05
CA GLU A 147 13.91 19.92 -14.56
C GLU A 147 14.52 19.00 -13.50
N ILE A 148 13.76 18.68 -12.46
CA ILE A 148 14.19 17.80 -11.35
C ILE A 148 14.53 16.39 -11.88
N LYS A 149 13.75 15.87 -12.82
CA LYS A 149 14.00 14.58 -13.47
C LYS A 149 15.30 14.59 -14.28
N THR A 150 15.56 15.66 -15.00
CA THR A 150 16.81 15.83 -15.76
C THR A 150 18.02 15.84 -14.82
N ASP A 151 17.93 16.57 -13.71
CA ASP A 151 18.94 16.56 -12.66
C ASP A 151 19.13 15.15 -12.09
N PHE A 152 18.04 14.42 -11.82
CA PHE A 152 18.11 13.04 -11.34
C PHE A 152 18.89 12.13 -12.29
N TYR A 153 18.62 12.18 -13.60
CA TYR A 153 19.34 11.38 -14.59
C TYR A 153 20.83 11.74 -14.70
N ALA A 154 21.18 13.01 -14.53
CA ALA A 154 22.57 13.43 -14.46
C ALA A 154 23.29 12.79 -13.25
N LEU A 155 22.61 12.66 -12.10
CA LEU A 155 23.16 12.01 -10.91
C LEU A 155 23.37 10.51 -11.08
N VAL A 156 22.43 9.82 -11.74
CA VAL A 156 22.57 8.40 -12.07
C VAL A 156 23.83 8.15 -12.90
N SER A 157 24.16 9.07 -13.80
CA SER A 157 25.31 8.99 -14.71
C SER A 157 26.63 9.43 -14.06
N SER A 158 26.60 10.03 -12.87
CA SER A 158 27.79 10.53 -12.18
C SER A 158 28.57 9.40 -11.49
N SER A 159 29.90 9.43 -11.60
CA SER A 159 30.80 8.50 -10.90
C SER A 159 31.23 8.97 -9.50
N ASP A 160 30.96 10.23 -9.14
CA ASP A 160 31.36 10.82 -7.87
C ASP A 160 30.29 10.59 -6.78
N ALA A 161 30.58 9.67 -5.86
CA ALA A 161 29.66 9.28 -4.80
C ALA A 161 29.34 10.42 -3.81
N GLN A 162 30.32 11.25 -3.44
CA GLN A 162 30.09 12.33 -2.48
C GLN A 162 29.24 13.43 -3.10
N LYS A 163 29.59 13.83 -4.33
CA LYS A 163 28.84 14.86 -5.06
C LYS A 163 27.40 14.42 -5.33
N ARG A 164 27.17 13.13 -5.62
CA ARG A 164 25.82 12.56 -5.78
C ARG A 164 24.98 12.69 -4.51
N GLY A 165 25.54 12.41 -3.33
CA GLY A 165 24.82 12.53 -2.07
C GLY A 165 24.32 13.95 -1.83
N PHE A 166 25.22 14.93 -1.94
CA PHE A 166 24.86 16.35 -1.77
C PHE A 166 23.84 16.83 -2.81
N GLN A 167 23.99 16.43 -4.08
CA GLN A 167 23.04 16.81 -5.12
C GLN A 167 21.68 16.13 -4.95
N LEU A 168 21.64 14.92 -4.38
CA LEU A 168 20.39 14.24 -4.03
C LEU A 168 19.64 15.00 -2.93
N GLU A 169 20.31 15.49 -1.90
CA GLU A 169 19.68 16.31 -0.85
C GLU A 169 19.02 17.55 -1.46
N LYS A 170 19.71 18.25 -2.37
CA LYS A 170 19.16 19.40 -3.09
C LYS A 170 17.93 19.00 -3.94
N LEU A 171 18.05 17.91 -4.69
CA LEU A 171 16.97 17.40 -5.55
C LEU A 171 15.72 17.07 -4.73
N LEU A 172 15.89 16.41 -3.59
CA LEU A 172 14.79 16.09 -2.68
C LEU A 172 14.17 17.34 -2.10
N LYS A 173 14.97 18.34 -1.72
CA LYS A 173 14.43 19.63 -1.26
C LYS A 173 13.57 20.30 -2.33
N ASP A 174 14.05 20.36 -3.57
CA ASP A 174 13.32 20.97 -4.68
C ASP A 174 12.02 20.20 -4.98
N LEU A 175 12.06 18.87 -4.92
CA LEU A 175 10.89 18.02 -5.07
C LEU A 175 9.87 18.25 -3.95
N PHE A 176 10.30 18.27 -2.69
CA PHE A 176 9.38 18.41 -1.55
C PHE A 176 8.71 19.78 -1.55
N ASN A 177 9.46 20.84 -1.86
CA ASN A 177 8.90 22.18 -2.00
C ASN A 177 7.90 22.29 -3.15
N LEU A 178 8.11 21.57 -4.27
CA LEU A 178 7.14 21.53 -5.37
C LEU A 178 5.79 20.94 -4.96
N PHE A 179 5.79 20.02 -3.98
CA PHE A 179 4.59 19.40 -3.43
C PHE A 179 4.12 20.05 -2.12
N ASP A 180 4.54 21.30 -1.85
CA ASP A 180 4.18 22.08 -0.66
C ASP A 180 4.46 21.37 0.68
N LEU A 181 5.43 20.45 0.69
CA LEU A 181 5.98 19.88 1.91
C LEU A 181 7.03 20.86 2.42
N ASP A 182 6.68 21.71 3.40
CA ASP A 182 7.57 22.69 4.02
C ASP A 182 8.83 21.99 4.57
N SER A 183 9.87 21.95 3.74
CA SER A 183 11.08 21.17 3.99
C SER A 183 12.18 22.08 4.49
N LYS A 184 12.60 21.84 5.74
CA LYS A 184 13.82 22.43 6.28
C LYS A 184 15.02 21.70 5.71
N ALA A 185 15.96 22.48 5.19
CA ALA A 185 17.23 21.99 4.68
C ALA A 185 18.02 21.25 5.77
N SER A 186 18.99 20.43 5.34
CA SER A 186 19.91 19.69 6.20
C SER A 186 20.42 20.53 7.37
N PHE A 187 20.40 19.97 8.58
CA PHE A 187 20.85 20.66 9.78
C PHE A 187 21.64 19.72 10.69
N ARG A 188 22.46 20.32 11.55
CA ARG A 188 23.26 19.61 12.55
C ARG A 188 22.73 19.91 13.94
N ILE A 189 22.42 18.86 14.69
CA ILE A 189 22.19 18.92 16.13
C ILE A 189 23.37 18.23 16.78
N THR A 190 24.03 18.84 17.77
CA THR A 190 25.18 18.33 18.55
C THR A 190 25.65 16.90 18.20
N GLY A 191 26.55 16.78 17.21
CA GLY A 191 27.16 15.49 16.79
C GLY A 191 26.35 14.62 15.82
N GLU A 192 25.17 15.05 15.39
CA GLU A 192 24.24 14.33 14.51
C GLU A 192 23.88 15.20 13.28
N GLN A 193 24.09 14.66 12.08
CA GLN A 193 23.64 15.27 10.82
C GLN A 193 22.30 14.66 10.39
N ILE A 194 21.40 15.53 9.96
CA ILE A 194 20.06 15.19 9.47
C ILE A 194 19.92 15.83 8.09
N ASP A 195 19.48 15.05 7.12
CA ASP A 195 19.45 15.49 5.72
C ASP A 195 18.27 16.42 5.44
N GLY A 196 17.16 16.27 6.19
CA GLY A 196 16.08 17.23 6.20
C GLY A 196 15.00 16.95 7.24
N MET A 197 14.03 17.84 7.30
CA MET A 197 12.80 17.66 8.09
C MET A 197 11.63 18.33 7.38
N PHE A 198 10.47 17.72 7.40
CA PHE A 198 9.26 18.29 6.80
C PHE A 198 8.02 17.91 7.61
N THR A 199 6.97 18.71 7.53
CA THR A 199 5.69 18.39 8.17
C THR A 199 4.71 17.86 7.14
N PHE A 200 4.07 16.74 7.46
CA PHE A 200 3.10 16.07 6.59
C PHE A 200 1.90 15.57 7.39
N GLU A 201 0.71 16.07 7.06
CA GLU A 201 -0.56 15.80 7.76
C GLU A 201 -0.44 15.89 9.30
N ASN A 202 0.08 17.02 9.78
CA ASN A 202 0.30 17.32 11.20
C ASN A 202 1.29 16.39 11.94
N ASN A 203 2.07 15.60 11.21
CA ASN A 203 3.18 14.82 11.77
C ASN A 203 4.49 15.37 11.23
N ASP A 204 5.49 15.49 12.09
CA ASP A 204 6.82 15.87 11.69
C ASP A 204 7.60 14.64 11.21
N PHE A 205 8.29 14.78 10.08
CA PHE A 205 9.11 13.75 9.48
C PHE A 205 10.57 14.17 9.47
N LEU A 206 11.42 13.32 10.02
CA LEU A 206 12.86 13.35 9.79
C LEU A 206 13.15 12.71 8.42
N LEU A 207 13.99 13.34 7.60
CA LEU A 207 14.41 12.81 6.31
C LEU A 207 15.86 12.37 6.37
N GLU A 208 16.13 11.15 5.91
CA GLU A 208 17.47 10.64 5.60
C GLU A 208 17.49 10.15 4.16
N ALA A 209 18.54 10.47 3.40
CA ALA A 209 18.69 10.09 2.01
C ALA A 209 20.07 9.46 1.75
N LYS A 210 20.08 8.28 1.13
CA LYS A 210 21.32 7.57 0.76
C LYS A 210 21.34 7.19 -0.72
N TRP A 211 22.50 7.43 -1.34
CA TRP A 211 22.82 6.94 -2.68
C TRP A 211 24.06 6.05 -2.66
N HIS A 212 23.90 4.85 -2.09
CA HIS A 212 24.94 3.84 -2.03
C HIS A 212 24.84 2.88 -3.20
N LYS A 213 25.96 2.23 -3.56
CA LYS A 213 25.97 1.19 -4.61
C LYS A 213 25.12 0.00 -4.20
N ASP A 214 25.34 -0.48 -2.98
CA ASP A 214 24.64 -1.64 -2.43
C ASP A 214 23.37 -1.21 -1.69
N PRO A 215 22.35 -2.09 -1.60
CA PRO A 215 21.16 -1.84 -0.81
C PRO A 215 21.50 -1.50 0.64
N VAL A 216 20.71 -0.61 1.23
CA VAL A 216 20.87 -0.18 2.62
C VAL A 216 20.69 -1.36 3.57
N ASP A 217 21.62 -1.46 4.53
CA ASP A 217 21.71 -2.54 5.51
C ASP A 217 21.02 -2.20 6.83
N ILE A 218 21.03 -3.14 7.77
CA ILE A 218 20.44 -2.98 9.11
C ILE A 218 21.12 -1.83 9.86
N SER A 219 22.46 -1.72 9.80
CA SER A 219 23.21 -0.74 10.60
C SER A 219 22.81 0.72 10.28
N SER A 220 22.52 0.99 9.00
CA SER A 220 22.04 2.29 8.56
C SER A 220 20.65 2.63 9.10
N LEU A 221 19.74 1.65 9.12
CA LEU A 221 18.38 1.84 9.65
C LEU A 221 18.37 1.92 11.18
N ASP A 222 19.24 1.18 11.87
CA ASP A 222 19.46 1.29 13.31
C ASP A 222 19.94 2.70 13.69
N ALA A 223 20.93 3.23 12.95
CA ALA A 223 21.41 4.58 13.16
C ALA A 223 20.27 5.60 13.04
N PHE A 224 19.45 5.52 11.99
CA PHE A 224 18.32 6.41 11.79
C PHE A 224 17.21 6.23 12.84
N SER A 225 16.89 5.00 13.22
CA SER A 225 15.97 4.69 14.32
C SER A 225 16.43 5.31 15.64
N GLY A 226 17.74 5.27 15.91
CA GLY A 226 18.37 5.95 17.03
C GLY A 226 18.21 7.47 17.00
N LYS A 227 18.19 8.09 15.81
CA LYS A 227 17.89 9.53 15.65
C LYS A 227 16.42 9.83 16.01
N LEU A 228 15.49 9.02 15.51
CA LEU A 228 14.05 9.18 15.72
C LEU A 228 13.64 9.02 17.19
N SER A 229 14.25 8.08 17.91
CA SER A 229 13.92 7.81 19.32
C SER A 229 14.26 8.97 20.27
N ARG A 230 15.11 9.92 19.83
CA ARG A 230 15.50 11.13 20.56
C ARG A 230 14.62 12.35 20.26
N ARG A 231 13.59 12.20 19.43
CA ARG A 231 12.69 13.29 19.03
C ARG A 231 11.41 13.30 19.85
N LEU A 232 10.63 14.37 19.70
CA LEU A 232 9.30 14.48 20.32
C LEU A 232 8.42 13.29 19.92
N GLU A 233 7.56 12.89 20.85
CA GLU A 233 6.54 11.89 20.59
C GLU A 233 5.72 12.30 19.35
N ASN A 234 5.50 11.34 18.43
CA ASN A 234 4.88 11.51 17.10
C ASN A 234 5.78 12.02 15.96
N THR A 235 7.10 12.16 16.18
CA THR A 235 8.03 12.33 15.05
C THR A 235 8.20 11.01 14.28
N LEU A 236 7.93 11.04 12.98
CA LEU A 236 8.15 9.94 12.06
C LEU A 236 9.43 10.14 11.25
N GLY A 237 9.86 9.11 10.53
CA GLY A 237 11.02 9.13 9.65
C GLY A 237 10.64 8.73 8.24
N LEU A 238 11.26 9.39 7.27
CA LEU A 238 11.29 8.95 5.89
C LEU A 238 12.75 8.65 5.53
N PHE A 239 13.04 7.40 5.20
CA PHE A 239 14.35 7.01 4.71
C PHE A 239 14.27 6.74 3.21
N ILE A 240 15.08 7.45 2.43
CA ILE A 240 15.14 7.32 0.98
C ILE A 240 16.46 6.65 0.59
N SER A 241 16.39 5.51 -0.10
CA SER A 241 17.58 4.83 -0.63
C SER A 241 17.46 4.60 -2.13
N ILE A 242 18.31 5.22 -2.94
CA ILE A 242 18.17 5.12 -4.40
C ILE A 242 18.28 3.67 -4.90
N ASN A 243 19.20 2.89 -4.33
CA ASN A 243 19.40 1.48 -4.68
C ASN A 243 18.67 0.51 -3.74
N GLY A 244 17.67 1.00 -2.98
CA GLY A 244 16.79 0.18 -2.17
C GLY A 244 17.40 -0.33 -0.86
N PHE A 245 16.81 -1.39 -0.31
CA PHE A 245 17.07 -1.92 1.02
C PHE A 245 17.23 -3.44 0.96
N SER A 246 18.01 -4.02 1.88
CA SER A 246 18.11 -5.47 1.99
C SER A 246 16.82 -6.06 2.60
N SER A 247 16.52 -7.33 2.29
CA SER A 247 15.37 -8.04 2.88
C SER A 247 15.46 -8.07 4.40
N ASP A 248 16.68 -8.27 4.90
CA ASP A 248 16.96 -8.44 6.33
C ASP A 248 16.78 -7.11 7.07
N SER A 249 17.16 -5.98 6.45
CA SER A 249 16.95 -4.65 7.03
C SER A 249 15.46 -4.29 7.11
N ILE A 250 14.70 -4.58 6.05
CA ILE A 250 13.25 -4.38 6.04
C ILE A 250 12.59 -5.23 7.14
N GLN A 251 12.97 -6.51 7.23
CA GLN A 251 12.37 -7.44 8.19
C GLN A 251 12.66 -7.04 9.63
N ALA A 252 13.92 -6.70 9.94
CA ALA A 252 14.33 -6.27 11.28
C ALA A 252 13.53 -5.04 11.75
N HIS A 253 13.40 -4.02 10.89
CA HIS A 253 12.75 -2.75 11.25
C HIS A 253 11.22 -2.73 11.03
N SER A 254 10.66 -3.80 10.47
CA SER A 254 9.20 -4.02 10.42
C SER A 254 8.64 -4.67 11.69
N THR A 255 9.49 -4.95 12.68
CA THR A 255 9.10 -5.50 13.99
C THR A 255 9.28 -4.45 15.10
N GLY A 256 8.37 -4.42 16.09
CA GLY A 256 8.45 -3.48 17.21
C GLY A 256 7.89 -2.08 16.94
N ARG A 257 8.47 -1.04 17.57
CA ARG A 257 8.03 0.36 17.46
C ARG A 257 8.45 0.93 16.10
N ARG A 258 7.48 1.13 15.22
CA ARG A 258 7.70 1.58 13.84
C ARG A 258 7.57 3.09 13.76
N LEU A 259 8.70 3.76 13.61
CA LEU A 259 8.76 5.21 13.51
C LEU A 259 9.12 5.70 12.11
N MET A 260 9.32 4.81 11.13
CA MET A 260 9.79 5.21 9.80
C MET A 260 9.06 4.52 8.65
N ILE A 261 9.15 5.15 7.47
CA ILE A 261 8.69 4.67 6.18
C ILE A 261 9.89 4.64 5.24
N LEU A 262 9.95 3.63 4.38
CA LEU A 262 11.03 3.47 3.40
C LEU A 262 10.56 3.82 1.97
N MET A 263 11.40 4.57 1.26
CA MET A 263 11.24 4.89 -0.16
C MET A 263 12.52 4.57 -0.93
N ASP A 264 12.38 4.11 -2.17
CA ASP A 264 13.51 3.82 -3.03
C ASP A 264 13.56 4.70 -4.30
N GLY A 265 14.58 4.48 -5.15
CA GLY A 265 14.71 5.21 -6.41
C GLY A 265 13.55 4.97 -7.39
N SER A 266 12.87 3.82 -7.31
CA SER A 266 11.71 3.52 -8.16
C SER A 266 10.49 4.33 -7.74
N ASP A 267 10.31 4.54 -6.44
CA ASP A 267 9.30 5.43 -5.89
C ASP A 267 9.52 6.87 -6.36
N LEU A 268 10.75 7.38 -6.25
CA LEU A 268 11.11 8.73 -6.73
C LEU A 268 10.88 8.87 -8.22
N MET A 269 11.33 7.90 -9.02
CA MET A 269 11.15 7.94 -10.47
C MET A 269 9.66 8.02 -10.86
N ALA A 270 8.80 7.24 -10.19
CA ALA A 270 7.37 7.28 -10.46
C ALA A 270 6.75 8.65 -10.17
N VAL A 271 7.23 9.37 -9.16
CA VAL A 271 6.83 10.76 -8.87
C VAL A 271 7.34 11.71 -9.95
N LEU A 272 8.62 11.61 -10.31
CA LEU A 272 9.26 12.46 -11.32
C LEU A 272 8.66 12.29 -12.72
N GLU A 273 8.19 11.09 -13.05
CA GLU A 273 7.47 10.79 -14.29
C GLU A 273 5.97 11.15 -14.23
N GLY A 274 5.48 11.68 -13.10
CA GLY A 274 4.07 12.04 -12.92
C GLY A 274 3.11 10.84 -12.87
N ARG A 275 3.62 9.62 -12.61
CA ARG A 275 2.79 8.41 -12.49
C ARG A 275 2.01 8.36 -11.18
N ILE A 276 2.54 8.99 -10.14
CA ILE A 276 1.89 9.19 -8.85
C ILE A 276 2.30 10.53 -8.25
N ASP A 277 1.36 11.16 -7.54
CA ASP A 277 1.61 12.34 -6.73
C ASP A 277 2.41 12.00 -5.45
N LEU A 278 3.39 12.84 -5.06
CA LEU A 278 4.24 12.56 -3.89
C LEU A 278 3.41 12.46 -2.61
N ILE A 279 2.40 13.31 -2.45
CA ILE A 279 1.52 13.29 -1.29
C ILE A 279 0.75 11.97 -1.24
N GLN A 280 0.15 11.52 -2.36
CA GLN A 280 -0.53 10.22 -2.42
C GLN A 280 0.42 9.06 -2.09
N LEU A 281 1.64 9.09 -2.63
CA LEU A 281 2.64 8.06 -2.35
C LEU A 281 2.94 7.94 -0.85
N LEU A 282 3.18 9.07 -0.18
CA LEU A 282 3.41 9.12 1.27
C LEU A 282 2.21 8.66 2.08
N VAL A 283 0.98 9.07 1.71
CA VAL A 283 -0.26 8.59 2.35
C VAL A 283 -0.35 7.06 2.29
N ARG A 284 -0.18 6.48 1.09
CA ARG A 284 -0.34 5.03 0.87
C ARG A 284 0.71 4.24 1.64
N LYS A 285 1.97 4.64 1.57
CA LYS A 285 3.06 4.00 2.33
C LYS A 285 2.82 4.09 3.84
N ARG A 286 2.42 5.25 4.37
CA ARG A 286 2.14 5.42 5.80
C ARG A 286 0.95 4.58 6.25
N ARG A 287 -0.14 4.54 5.48
CA ARG A 287 -1.32 3.71 5.78
C ARG A 287 -0.93 2.23 5.81
N TYR A 288 -0.20 1.76 4.81
CA TYR A 288 0.27 0.39 4.76
C TYR A 288 1.16 0.03 5.96
N ALA A 289 2.10 0.90 6.32
CA ALA A 289 2.95 0.71 7.49
C ALA A 289 2.15 0.70 8.80
N ALA A 290 1.15 1.57 8.93
CA ALA A 290 0.27 1.60 10.10
C ALA A 290 -0.63 0.35 10.21
N GLN A 291 -1.10 -0.19 9.08
CA GLN A 291 -1.99 -1.35 9.04
C GLN A 291 -1.24 -2.67 9.21
N THR A 292 -0.21 -2.89 8.39
CA THR A 292 0.48 -4.18 8.30
C THR A 292 1.68 -4.27 9.23
N GLY A 293 2.24 -3.11 9.56
CA GLY A 293 3.50 -3.02 10.24
C GLY A 293 4.74 -3.12 9.38
N ASN A 294 4.60 -3.37 8.10
CA ASN A 294 5.72 -3.37 7.18
C ASN A 294 6.01 -1.94 6.75
N ILE A 295 7.23 -1.46 7.04
CA ILE A 295 7.63 -0.07 6.79
C ILE A 295 8.00 0.19 5.32
N TYR A 296 8.01 -0.86 4.49
CA TYR A 296 8.32 -0.79 3.07
C TYR A 296 7.17 -1.34 2.22
N LEU A 297 6.66 -0.50 1.33
CA LEU A 297 5.70 -0.87 0.28
C LEU A 297 6.22 -0.34 -1.04
N GLY A 298 6.59 -1.21 -1.98
CA GLY A 298 7.15 -0.77 -3.26
C GLY A 298 6.12 -0.11 -4.16
N ILE A 299 6.53 0.84 -5.00
CA ILE A 299 5.63 1.51 -5.94
C ILE A 299 4.86 0.54 -6.85
N HIS A 300 5.50 -0.55 -7.28
CA HIS A 300 4.87 -1.56 -8.13
C HIS A 300 3.70 -2.27 -7.45
N GLU A 301 3.71 -2.37 -6.12
CA GLU A 301 2.61 -2.91 -5.32
C GLU A 301 1.48 -1.91 -5.21
N ILE A 302 1.81 -0.64 -4.96
CA ILE A 302 0.86 0.48 -4.93
C ILE A 302 0.11 0.59 -6.26
N MET A 303 0.82 0.52 -7.39
CA MET A 303 0.21 0.63 -8.72
C MET A 303 -0.65 -0.59 -9.08
N LYS A 304 -0.51 -1.72 -8.38
CA LYS A 304 -1.37 -2.90 -8.50
C LYS A 304 -2.57 -2.88 -7.53
N GLY A 305 -2.73 -1.79 -6.75
CA GLY A 305 -3.81 -1.63 -5.78
C GLY A 305 -3.63 -2.46 -4.50
N LYS A 306 -2.37 -2.64 -4.05
CA LYS A 306 -2.07 -3.17 -2.71
C LYS A 306 -2.04 -2.09 -1.64
#